data_AF-A0A8J8FJ26-F1
#
_entry.id   AF-A0A8J8FJ26-F1
#
_cell.length_a   1.000
_cell.length_b   1.000
_cell.length_c   1.000
_cell.angle_alpha   90.00
_cell.angle_beta   90.00
_cell.angle_gamma   90.00
#
_symmetry.space_group_name_H-M   'P 1'
#
loop_
_entity.id
_entity.type
_entity.pdbx_description
1 polymer ?
#
loop_
_entity_poly.entity_id
_entity_poly.type
_entity_poly.pdbx_seq_one_letter_code
_entity_poly.pdbx_strand_id
1 'polypeptide(L)'
;MTYLQAIYGSQYKEIAANGKDGNKGRLNGNILLSAIIFLILLDFLLFCIVTLPGFNRLLSENLTDVFGFLSGKTVGKLLAIPLFALIYFAVSNTVGSQKNFETTVAAFNQLPATEQDTANKKVLVPFFSLIIGLFILSMFGIS
;
A
#
# COMPACT_ATOMS: atom_id res chain seq x y z
N MET A 1 -17.77 8.33 -6.39
CA MET A 1 -16.45 8.37 -5.71
C MET A 1 -15.43 7.38 -6.30
N THR A 2 -14.24 7.86 -6.69
CA THR A 2 -13.07 7.03 -7.10
C THR A 2 -12.26 6.53 -5.90
N TYR A 3 -11.34 5.58 -6.12
CA TYR A 3 -10.50 5.04 -5.03
C TYR A 3 -9.55 6.10 -4.45
N LEU A 4 -8.94 6.94 -5.30
CA LEU A 4 -8.09 8.05 -4.83
C LEU A 4 -8.90 9.11 -4.07
N GLN A 5 -10.13 9.40 -4.49
CA GLN A 5 -11.06 10.25 -3.73
C GLN A 5 -11.38 9.65 -2.36
N ALA A 6 -11.59 8.33 -2.30
CA ALA A 6 -11.84 7.66 -1.04
C ALA A 6 -10.62 7.72 -0.11
N ILE A 7 -9.40 7.47 -0.62
CA ILE A 7 -8.16 7.56 0.17
C ILE A 7 -7.92 9.00 0.63
N TYR A 8 -7.70 9.94 -0.30
CA TYR A 8 -7.27 11.28 0.07
C TYR A 8 -8.38 12.09 0.73
N GLY A 9 -9.62 11.92 0.28
CA GLY A 9 -10.78 12.60 0.85
C GLY A 9 -11.07 12.15 2.28
N SER A 10 -11.00 10.86 2.58
CA SER A 10 -11.24 10.39 3.94
C SER A 10 -10.14 10.82 4.92
N GLN A 11 -8.88 10.75 4.48
CA GLN A 11 -7.75 11.22 5.28
C GLN A 11 -7.80 12.74 5.52
N TYR A 12 -8.16 13.52 4.49
CA TYR A 12 -8.38 14.96 4.66
C TYR A 12 -9.51 15.26 5.65
N LYS A 13 -10.68 14.62 5.48
CA LYS A 13 -11.86 14.81 6.35
C LYS A 13 -11.54 14.49 7.80
N GLU A 14 -10.84 13.40 8.06
CA GLU A 14 -10.44 12.99 9.42
C GLU A 14 -9.47 13.99 10.06
N ILE A 15 -8.44 14.42 9.32
CA ILE A 15 -7.45 15.38 9.83
C ILE A 15 -8.08 16.77 10.05
N ALA A 16 -8.91 17.23 9.12
CA ALA A 16 -9.61 18.51 9.21
C ALA A 16 -10.62 18.52 10.36
N ALA A 17 -11.38 17.44 10.57
CA ALA A 17 -12.32 17.30 11.69
C ALA A 17 -11.61 17.38 13.06
N ASN A 18 -10.33 17.01 13.12
CA ASN A 18 -9.49 17.13 14.31
C ASN A 18 -8.83 18.52 14.47
N GLY A 19 -9.21 19.51 13.65
CA GLY A 19 -8.67 20.87 13.69
C GLY A 19 -7.21 21.00 13.25
N LYS A 20 -6.68 19.98 12.56
CA LYS A 20 -5.28 19.95 12.08
C LYS A 20 -5.20 20.41 10.63
N ASP A 21 -3.99 20.77 10.21
CA ASP A 21 -3.69 21.09 8.80
C ASP A 21 -4.05 19.91 7.88
N GLY A 22 -5.05 20.11 7.02
CA GLY A 22 -5.54 19.13 6.06
C GLY A 22 -4.46 18.63 5.08
N ASN A 23 -3.36 19.36 4.89
CA ASN A 23 -2.21 18.88 4.12
C ASN A 23 -1.53 17.66 4.76
N LYS A 24 -1.69 17.44 6.07
CA LYS A 24 -1.26 16.19 6.72
C LYS A 24 -2.05 14.98 6.23
N GLY A 25 -3.29 15.20 5.74
CA GLY A 25 -4.08 14.17 5.07
C GLY A 25 -3.41 13.64 3.80
N ARG A 26 -2.63 14.48 3.09
CA ARG A 26 -1.86 14.04 1.91
C ARG A 26 -0.76 13.06 2.30
N LEU A 27 -0.02 13.34 3.37
CA LEU A 27 1.02 12.45 3.88
C LEU A 27 0.43 11.08 4.24
N ASN A 28 -0.65 11.07 5.03
CA ASN A 28 -1.34 9.83 5.42
C ASN A 28 -1.88 9.06 4.21
N GLY A 29 -2.51 9.75 3.26
CA GLY A 29 -3.00 9.15 2.03
C GLY A 29 -1.89 8.54 1.18
N ASN A 30 -0.74 9.21 1.07
CA ASN A 30 0.42 8.68 0.35
C ASN A 30 1.00 7.44 1.04
N ILE A 31 1.13 7.46 2.38
CA ILE A 31 1.59 6.30 3.14
C ILE A 31 0.64 5.12 2.95
N LEU A 32 -0.68 5.35 3.06
CA LEU A 32 -1.68 4.30 2.93
C LEU A 32 -1.70 3.71 1.52
N LEU A 33 -1.69 4.55 0.48
CA LEU A 33 -1.64 4.08 -0.91
C LEU A 33 -0.34 3.30 -1.18
N SER A 34 0.79 3.76 -0.63
CA SER A 34 2.06 3.05 -0.75
C SER A 34 2.03 1.68 -0.05
N ALA A 35 1.39 1.59 1.12
CA ALA A 35 1.18 0.33 1.82
C ALA A 35 0.30 -0.63 1.03
N ILE A 36 -0.77 -0.15 0.39
CA ILE A 36 -1.63 -0.96 -0.48
C ILE A 36 -0.84 -1.50 -1.67
N ILE A 37 -0.08 -0.65 -2.37
CA ILE A 37 0.75 -1.07 -3.51
C ILE A 37 1.80 -2.08 -3.05
N PHE A 38 2.45 -1.84 -1.91
CA PHE A 38 3.42 -2.76 -1.34
C PHE A 38 2.80 -4.12 -1.01
N LEU A 39 1.62 -4.15 -0.40
CA LEU A 39 0.89 -5.39 -0.14
C LEU A 39 0.52 -6.14 -1.43
N ILE A 40 0.06 -5.43 -2.47
CA ILE A 40 -0.22 -6.05 -3.78
C ILE A 40 1.04 -6.72 -4.35
N LEU A 41 2.20 -6.05 -4.27
CA LEU A 41 3.46 -6.61 -4.75
C LEU A 41 3.89 -7.83 -3.93
N LEU A 42 3.70 -7.81 -2.61
CA LEU A 42 3.98 -8.95 -1.75
C LEU A 42 3.05 -10.13 -2.02
N ASP A 43 1.74 -9.89 -2.14
CA ASP A 43 0.77 -10.93 -2.48
C ASP A 43 1.09 -11.55 -3.84
N PHE A 44 1.43 -10.71 -4.83
CA PHE A 44 1.83 -11.20 -6.14
C PHE A 44 3.11 -12.02 -6.09
N LEU A 45 4.11 -11.60 -5.31
CA LEU A 45 5.35 -12.35 -5.11
C LEU A 45 5.07 -13.72 -4.46
N LEU A 46 4.28 -13.76 -3.39
CA LEU A 46 3.91 -15.00 -2.71
C LEU A 46 3.08 -15.90 -3.63
N PHE A 47 2.16 -15.33 -4.40
CA PHE A 47 1.39 -16.06 -5.39
C PHE A 47 2.32 -16.74 -6.42
N CYS A 48 3.34 -16.04 -6.91
CA CYS A 48 4.33 -16.63 -7.81
C CYS A 48 5.12 -17.77 -7.13
N ILE A 49 5.53 -17.59 -5.87
CA ILE A 49 6.23 -18.64 -5.10
C ILE A 49 5.38 -19.90 -4.96
N VAL A 50 4.09 -19.75 -4.68
CA VAL A 50 3.17 -20.87 -4.46
C VAL A 50 2.78 -21.57 -5.77
N THR A 51 2.61 -20.82 -6.86
CA THR A 51 2.02 -21.36 -8.10
C THR A 51 3.03 -21.73 -9.18
N LEU A 52 4.23 -21.14 -9.18
CA LEU A 52 5.24 -21.37 -10.21
C LEU A 52 6.32 -22.34 -9.70
N PRO A 53 6.39 -23.58 -10.23
CA PRO A 53 7.41 -24.54 -9.83
C PRO A 53 8.82 -24.01 -10.05
N GLY A 54 9.68 -24.11 -9.04
CA GLY A 54 11.08 -23.68 -9.10
C GLY A 54 11.32 -22.18 -8.94
N PHE A 55 10.27 -21.35 -8.86
CA PHE A 55 10.43 -19.92 -8.61
C PHE A 55 11.06 -19.64 -7.22
N ASN A 56 10.69 -20.44 -6.21
CA ASN A 56 11.30 -20.38 -4.88
C ASN A 56 12.83 -20.59 -4.90
N ARG A 57 13.30 -21.54 -5.71
CA ARG A 57 14.72 -21.86 -5.88
C ARG A 57 15.44 -20.72 -6.59
N LEU A 58 14.89 -20.22 -7.70
CA LEU A 58 15.46 -19.07 -8.41
C LEU A 58 15.57 -17.83 -7.52
N LEU A 59 14.53 -17.53 -6.73
CA LEU A 59 14.57 -16.41 -5.79
C LEU A 59 15.63 -16.63 -4.71
N SER A 60 15.70 -17.84 -4.15
CA SER A 60 16.64 -18.18 -3.07
C SER A 60 18.09 -18.11 -3.55
N GLU A 61 18.41 -18.69 -4.71
CA GLU A 61 19.76 -18.66 -5.30
C GLU A 61 20.23 -17.22 -5.51
N ASN A 62 19.40 -16.37 -6.14
CA ASN A 62 19.72 -14.95 -6.35
C ASN A 62 19.91 -14.18 -5.03
N LEU A 63 19.09 -14.47 -4.00
CA LEU A 63 19.20 -13.81 -2.70
C LEU A 63 20.43 -14.30 -1.93
N THR A 64 20.79 -15.58 -2.02
CA THR A 64 22.00 -16.13 -1.39
C THR A 64 23.26 -15.56 -2.05
N ASP A 65 23.27 -15.33 -3.35
CA ASP A 65 24.42 -14.73 -4.04
C ASP A 65 24.69 -13.28 -3.59
N VAL A 66 23.63 -12.50 -3.32
CA VAL A 66 23.75 -11.09 -2.91
C VAL A 66 23.90 -10.95 -1.38
N PHE A 67 23.28 -11.84 -0.60
CA PHE A 67 23.13 -11.69 0.85
C PHE A 67 23.61 -12.88 1.67
N GLY A 68 24.40 -13.81 1.12
CA GLY A 68 24.67 -15.18 1.57
C GLY A 68 25.01 -15.47 3.04
N PHE A 69 25.20 -14.45 3.88
CA PHE A 69 25.44 -14.57 5.33
C PHE A 69 24.29 -14.04 6.21
N LEU A 70 23.28 -13.39 5.61
CA LEU A 70 22.19 -12.76 6.35
C LEU A 70 21.02 -13.73 6.57
N SER A 71 20.45 -13.72 7.78
CA SER A 71 19.21 -14.44 8.04
C SER A 71 18.09 -13.95 7.12
N GLY A 72 17.17 -14.83 6.72
CA GLY A 72 16.02 -14.45 5.88
C GLY A 72 15.19 -13.30 6.46
N LYS A 73 15.12 -13.20 7.80
CA LYS A 73 14.48 -12.07 8.50
C LYS A 73 15.20 -10.75 8.27
N THR A 74 16.53 -10.75 8.24
CA THR A 74 17.34 -9.56 7.97
C THR A 74 17.23 -9.16 6.51
N VAL A 75 17.32 -10.13 5.58
CA VAL A 75 17.15 -9.90 4.14
C VAL A 75 15.79 -9.29 3.84
N GLY A 76 14.71 -9.84 4.43
CA GLY A 76 13.36 -9.32 4.27
C GLY A 76 13.24 -7.86 4.71
N LYS A 77 13.82 -7.48 5.86
CA LYS A 77 13.84 -6.08 6.31
C LYS A 77 14.64 -5.16 5.38
N LEU A 78 15.80 -5.63 4.95
CA LEU A 78 16.72 -4.87 4.09
C LEU A 78 16.10 -4.60 2.72
N LEU A 79 15.29 -5.51 2.18
CA LEU A 79 14.60 -5.32 0.91
C LEU A 79 13.30 -4.52 1.06
N ALA A 80 12.53 -4.77 2.12
CA ALA A 80 11.24 -4.12 2.32
C ALA A 80 11.35 -2.60 2.51
N ILE A 81 12.33 -2.12 3.28
CA ILE A 81 12.44 -0.69 3.58
C ILE A 81 12.76 0.15 2.33
N PRO A 82 13.81 -0.15 1.53
CA PRO A 82 14.10 0.58 0.31
C PRO A 82 12.99 0.46 -0.73
N LEU A 83 12.38 -0.73 -0.86
CA LEU A 83 11.27 -0.93 -1.79
C LEU A 83 10.07 -0.06 -1.41
N PHE A 84 9.70 -0.05 -0.11
CA PHE A 84 8.62 0.81 0.37
C PHE A 84 8.94 2.29 0.17
N ALA A 85 10.18 2.72 0.45
CA ALA A 85 10.62 4.08 0.22
C ALA A 85 10.52 4.48 -1.27
N LEU A 86 10.90 3.59 -2.18
CA LEU A 86 10.78 3.79 -3.63
C LEU A 86 9.32 3.94 -4.06
N ILE A 87 8.44 3.06 -3.57
CA ILE A 87 6.99 3.12 -3.85
C ILE A 87 6.42 4.44 -3.32
N TYR A 88 6.75 4.82 -2.09
CA TYR A 88 6.29 6.08 -1.50
C TYR A 88 6.78 7.29 -2.29
N PHE A 89 8.05 7.28 -2.70
CA PHE A 89 8.60 8.32 -3.56
C PHE A 89 7.86 8.40 -4.90
N ALA A 90 7.59 7.27 -5.55
CA ALA A 90 6.83 7.23 -6.80
C ALA A 90 5.40 7.76 -6.61
N VAL A 91 4.69 7.32 -5.56
CA VAL A 91 3.33 7.78 -5.23
C VAL A 91 3.32 9.29 -4.98
N SER A 92 4.22 9.79 -4.13
CA SER A 92 4.26 11.20 -3.75
C SER A 92 4.59 12.14 -4.90
N ASN A 93 5.36 11.70 -5.90
CA ASN A 93 5.68 12.48 -7.10
C ASN A 93 4.67 12.34 -8.24
N THR A 94 3.74 11.38 -8.15
CA THR A 94 2.75 11.11 -9.21
C THR A 94 1.33 11.42 -8.71
N VAL A 95 0.57 10.39 -8.38
CA VAL A 95 -0.84 10.45 -7.96
C VAL A 95 -1.04 11.17 -6.63
N GLY A 96 -0.02 11.17 -5.76
CA GLY A 96 -0.01 11.79 -4.44
C GLY A 96 0.65 13.17 -4.35
N SER A 97 0.89 13.79 -5.51
CA SER A 97 1.40 15.16 -5.58
C SER A 97 0.38 16.15 -4.99
N GLN A 98 0.85 17.33 -4.56
CA GLN A 98 -0.02 18.33 -3.95
C GLN A 98 -1.18 18.75 -4.85
N LYS A 99 -0.90 19.02 -6.13
CA LYS A 99 -1.92 19.39 -7.13
C LYS A 99 -3.00 18.31 -7.27
N ASN A 100 -2.60 17.04 -7.34
CA ASN A 100 -3.54 15.93 -7.45
C ASN A 100 -4.34 15.73 -6.16
N PHE A 101 -3.70 15.89 -5.00
CA PHE A 101 -4.38 15.86 -3.71
C PHE A 101 -5.47 16.93 -3.60
N GLU A 102 -5.15 18.20 -3.90
CA GLU A 102 -6.10 19.31 -3.85
C GLU A 102 -7.28 19.08 -4.79
N THR A 103 -7.02 18.65 -6.03
CA THR A 103 -8.06 18.33 -7.02
C THR A 103 -8.96 17.18 -6.55
N THR A 104 -8.34 16.15 -5.95
CA THR A 104 -9.05 14.97 -5.46
C THR A 104 -9.92 15.29 -4.25
N VAL A 105 -9.42 16.10 -3.32
CA VAL A 105 -10.16 16.56 -2.13
C VAL A 105 -11.29 17.50 -2.53
N ALA A 106 -11.06 18.41 -3.47
CA ALA A 106 -12.11 19.29 -4.00
C ALA A 106 -13.26 18.47 -4.60
N ALA A 107 -12.95 17.47 -5.43
CA ALA A 107 -13.94 16.57 -6.00
C ALA A 107 -14.65 15.73 -4.92
N PHE A 108 -13.94 15.30 -3.88
CA PHE A 108 -14.53 14.57 -2.75
C PHE A 108 -15.52 15.42 -1.95
N ASN A 109 -15.19 16.68 -1.68
CA ASN A 109 -16.04 17.60 -0.91
C ASN A 109 -17.34 17.97 -1.64
N GLN A 110 -17.38 17.81 -2.96
CA GLN A 110 -18.60 17.99 -3.78
C GLN A 110 -19.54 16.78 -3.72
N LEU A 111 -19.10 15.64 -3.18
CA LEU A 111 -19.95 14.45 -3.04
C LEU A 111 -20.97 14.61 -1.92
N PRO A 112 -22.14 13.95 -2.01
CA PRO A 112 -23.10 13.88 -0.91
C PRO A 112 -22.47 13.36 0.38
N ALA A 113 -22.90 13.86 1.54
CA ALA A 113 -22.39 13.42 2.84
C ALA A 113 -22.47 11.89 3.03
N THR A 114 -23.55 11.28 2.54
CA THR A 114 -23.75 9.83 2.55
C THR A 114 -22.67 9.06 1.78
N GLU A 115 -22.17 9.60 0.66
CA GLU A 115 -21.05 9.00 -0.07
C GLU A 115 -19.72 9.21 0.67
N GLN A 116 -19.49 10.40 1.21
CA GLN A 116 -18.27 10.72 1.96
C GLN A 116 -18.10 9.82 3.18
N ASP A 117 -19.19 9.47 3.87
CA ASP A 117 -19.17 8.60 5.05
C ASP A 117 -18.82 7.14 4.71
N THR A 118 -19.03 6.72 3.46
CA THR A 118 -18.64 5.38 2.99
C THR A 118 -17.18 5.29 2.53
N ALA A 119 -16.46 6.40 2.45
CA ALA A 119 -15.10 6.47 1.91
C ALA A 119 -14.12 5.55 2.65
N ASN A 120 -14.11 5.60 3.98
CA ASN A 120 -13.27 4.73 4.79
C ASN A 120 -13.54 3.25 4.52
N LYS A 121 -14.82 2.85 4.40
CA LYS A 121 -15.17 1.46 4.08
C LYS A 121 -14.62 1.05 2.71
N LYS A 122 -14.70 1.91 1.69
CA LYS A 122 -14.16 1.62 0.35
C LYS A 122 -12.64 1.44 0.34
N VAL A 123 -11.93 2.06 1.26
CA VAL A 123 -10.47 1.91 1.40
C VAL A 123 -10.11 0.68 2.24
N LEU A 124 -10.78 0.48 3.38
CA LEU A 124 -10.46 -0.57 4.33
C LEU A 124 -10.79 -1.98 3.81
N VAL A 125 -11.90 -2.17 3.09
CA VAL A 125 -12.27 -3.49 2.54
C VAL A 125 -11.19 -4.10 1.66
N PRO A 126 -10.68 -3.42 0.61
CA PRO A 126 -9.61 -3.97 -0.20
C PRO A 126 -8.29 -4.09 0.59
N PHE A 127 -7.98 -3.15 1.48
CA PHE A 127 -6.79 -3.24 2.33
C PHE A 127 -6.78 -4.51 3.20
N PHE A 128 -7.89 -4.80 3.89
CA PHE A 128 -8.01 -6.03 4.69
C PHE A 128 -8.08 -7.28 3.82
N SER A 129 -8.63 -7.20 2.62
CA SER A 129 -8.65 -8.32 1.68
C SER A 129 -7.23 -8.71 1.24
N LEU A 130 -6.35 -7.72 1.01
CA LEU A 130 -4.93 -7.96 0.75
C LEU A 130 -4.22 -8.58 1.96
N ILE A 131 -4.49 -8.08 3.17
CA ILE A 131 -3.93 -8.69 4.39
C ILE A 131 -4.35 -10.16 4.53
N ILE A 132 -5.62 -10.46 4.32
CA ILE A 132 -6.14 -11.85 4.35
C ILE A 132 -5.47 -12.68 3.25
N GLY A 133 -5.34 -12.14 2.03
CA GLY A 133 -4.64 -12.78 0.92
C GLY A 133 -3.19 -13.12 1.28
N LEU A 134 -2.46 -12.17 1.85
CA LEU A 134 -1.09 -12.36 2.33
C LEU A 134 -1.00 -13.51 3.34
N PHE A 135 -1.90 -13.54 4.33
CA PHE A 135 -1.93 -14.61 5.33
C PHE A 135 -2.18 -15.98 4.67
N ILE A 136 -3.21 -16.08 3.82
CA ILE A 136 -3.53 -17.33 3.12
C ILE A 136 -2.34 -17.80 2.28
N LEU A 137 -1.77 -16.94 1.44
CA LEU A 137 -0.65 -17.26 0.58
C LEU A 137 0.60 -17.65 1.38
N SER A 138 0.86 -16.97 2.50
CA SER A 138 1.99 -17.31 3.37
C SER A 138 1.84 -18.70 4.01
N MET A 139 0.63 -19.11 4.39
CA MET A 139 0.39 -20.46 4.92
C MET A 139 0.69 -21.53 3.87
N PHE A 140 0.31 -21.30 2.61
CA PHE A 140 0.58 -22.25 1.52
C PHE A 140 2.04 -22.21 1.03
N GLY A 141 2.71 -21.07 1.13
CA GLY A 141 4.11 -20.91 0.68
C GLY A 141 5.17 -21.41 1.65
N ILE A 142 4.80 -21.73 2.90
CA ILE A 142 5.69 -22.31 3.92
C ILE A 142 5.67 -23.86 3.90
N SER A 143 4.79 -24.46 3.07
CA SER A 143 4.67 -25.92 2.88
C SER A 143 5.65 -26.44 1.83
#